data_AF-A0A101U100-F1
#
_entry.id   AF-A0A101U100-F1
#
_cell.length_a   1.000
_cell.length_b   1.000
_cell.length_c   1.000
_cell.angle_alpha   90.00
_cell.angle_beta   90.00
_cell.angle_gamma   90.00
#
_symmetry.space_group_name_H-M   'P 1'
#
loop_
_entity.id
_entity.type
_entity.pdbx_description
1 polymer ?
#
loop_
_entity_poly.entity_id
_entity_poly.type
_entity_poly.pdbx_seq_one_letter_code
_entity_poly.pdbx_strand_id
1 'polypeptide(L)'
;MDTSWWLALAAVVLLALVATLLDGWGRGRRPKGRRSRPPGRPAGRSRGRAGTRPAPAEIWWANVPYEDGPGAKDRPCLVLAVRGQRVTVAKITSKYRDERYGVIPLPPGSVGDTRGRASFLETGELRDVPVSDFRRRVGVMDPVVWDQVRHLA
;
A
#
# COMPACT_ATOMS: atom_id res chain seq x y z
N MET A 1 -3.45 13.77 47.93
CA MET A 1 -4.22 13.50 46.69
C MET A 1 -3.23 12.88 45.72
N ASP A 2 -3.21 11.56 45.75
CA ASP A 2 -2.02 10.78 45.41
C ASP A 2 -1.86 10.63 43.90
N THR A 3 -0.67 10.98 43.41
CA THR A 3 -0.23 10.91 41.99
C THR A 3 -0.37 9.50 41.38
N SER A 4 -0.60 8.49 42.22
CA SER A 4 -0.90 7.10 41.86
C SER A 4 -2.19 6.94 41.05
N TRP A 5 -3.24 7.73 41.32
CA TRP A 5 -4.51 7.61 40.58
C TRP A 5 -4.35 8.03 39.11
N TRP A 6 -3.54 9.04 38.85
CA TRP A 6 -3.26 9.51 37.48
C TRP A 6 -2.55 8.46 36.63
N LEU A 7 -1.65 7.68 37.24
CA LEU A 7 -0.96 6.58 36.56
C LEU A 7 -1.92 5.42 36.24
N ALA A 8 -2.85 5.12 37.15
CA ALA A 8 -3.89 4.12 36.90
C ALA A 8 -4.83 4.53 35.75
N LEU A 9 -5.24 5.80 35.71
CA LEU A 9 -6.04 6.35 34.60
C LEU A 9 -5.28 6.32 33.27
N ALA A 10 -4.01 6.73 33.27
CA ALA A 10 -3.17 6.71 32.07
C ALA A 10 -2.99 5.28 31.54
N ALA A 11 -2.79 4.30 32.43
CA ALA A 11 -2.66 2.90 32.05
C ALA A 11 -3.95 2.32 31.45
N VAL A 12 -5.12 2.66 32.01
CA VAL A 12 -6.43 2.23 31.47
C VAL A 12 -6.70 2.85 30.10
N VAL A 13 -6.39 4.13 29.92
CA VAL A 13 -6.54 4.82 28.61
C VAL A 13 -5.59 4.22 27.58
N LEU A 14 -4.34 3.92 27.97
CA LEU A 14 -3.36 3.28 27.09
C LEU A 14 -3.82 1.88 26.66
N LEU A 15 -4.36 1.08 27.59
CA LEU A 15 -4.89 -0.25 27.29
C LEU A 15 -6.13 -0.20 26.38
N ALA A 16 -7.02 0.78 26.58
CA ALA A 16 -8.17 0.99 25.69
C ALA A 16 -7.75 1.42 24.27
N LEU A 17 -6.69 2.24 24.16
CA LEU A 17 -6.10 2.63 22.87
C LEU A 17 -5.45 1.44 22.15
N VAL A 18 -4.74 0.58 22.89
CA VAL A 18 -4.15 -0.64 22.31
C VAL A 18 -5.23 -1.63 21.88
N ALA A 19 -6.28 -1.82 22.68
CA ALA A 19 -7.40 -2.69 22.33
C ALA A 19 -8.13 -2.21 21.06
N THR A 20 -8.40 -0.91 20.93
CA THR A 20 -9.07 -0.35 19.73
C THR A 20 -8.21 -0.41 18.47
N LEU A 21 -6.88 -0.32 18.60
CA LEU A 21 -5.95 -0.52 17.48
C LEU A 21 -5.88 -1.99 17.02
N LEU A 22 -6.12 -2.95 17.91
CA LEU A 22 -6.13 -4.38 17.60
C LEU A 22 -7.53 -4.87 17.12
N ASP A 23 -8.61 -4.32 17.66
CA ASP A 23 -9.99 -4.76 17.38
C ASP A 23 -10.58 -4.23 16.06
N GLY A 24 -9.91 -3.26 15.40
CA GLY A 24 -10.33 -2.75 14.10
C GLY A 24 -10.20 -3.76 12.95
N TRP A 25 -9.50 -4.88 13.16
CA TRP A 25 -9.16 -5.86 12.12
C TRP A 25 -10.09 -7.09 12.10
N GLY A 26 -11.40 -6.88 12.21
CA GLY A 26 -12.31 -8.03 12.10
C GLY A 26 -13.78 -7.70 12.23
N ARG A 27 -14.43 -7.26 11.15
CA ARG A 27 -15.83 -7.60 10.76
C ARG A 27 -16.32 -6.63 9.68
N GLY A 28 -16.79 -7.15 8.54
CA GLY A 28 -17.54 -6.26 7.62
C GLY A 28 -17.91 -6.74 6.22
N ARG A 29 -18.48 -7.95 6.12
CA ARG A 29 -19.49 -8.38 5.12
C ARG A 29 -19.28 -8.09 3.62
N ARG A 30 -19.09 -9.19 2.87
CA ARG A 30 -19.40 -9.34 1.44
C ARG A 30 -20.88 -8.99 1.14
N PRO A 31 -21.16 -8.52 -0.09
CA PRO A 31 -22.27 -9.07 -0.85
C PRO A 31 -21.79 -9.82 -2.11
N LYS A 32 -22.47 -10.94 -2.38
CA LYS A 32 -22.47 -11.72 -3.63
C LYS A 32 -23.03 -10.86 -4.78
N GLY A 33 -22.41 -10.91 -5.96
CA GLY A 33 -22.93 -10.25 -7.16
C GLY A 33 -22.44 -10.84 -8.48
N ARG A 34 -23.10 -11.94 -8.88
CA ARG A 34 -23.40 -12.48 -10.22
C ARG A 34 -22.35 -12.50 -11.38
N ARG A 35 -22.39 -13.66 -12.03
CA ARG A 35 -21.75 -14.14 -13.27
C ARG A 35 -21.83 -13.17 -14.44
N SER A 36 -20.76 -13.10 -15.22
CA SER A 36 -20.79 -13.29 -16.68
C SER A 36 -19.36 -13.59 -17.18
N ARG A 37 -19.24 -14.64 -17.99
CA ARG A 37 -18.01 -15.16 -18.60
C ARG A 37 -18.12 -14.87 -20.10
N PRO A 38 -17.05 -14.40 -20.75
CA PRO A 38 -16.72 -14.95 -22.06
C PRO A 38 -15.24 -15.41 -22.16
N PRO A 39 -14.89 -16.25 -23.16
CA PRO A 39 -13.66 -17.02 -23.18
C PRO A 39 -12.58 -16.42 -24.11
N GLY A 40 -11.30 -16.73 -23.87
CA GLY A 40 -10.29 -16.69 -24.95
C GLY A 40 -8.83 -16.36 -24.58
N ARG A 41 -8.02 -17.42 -24.40
CA ARG A 41 -6.56 -17.52 -24.64
C ARG A 41 -5.54 -16.91 -23.63
N PRO A 42 -4.30 -17.43 -23.59
CA PRO A 42 -3.66 -17.85 -22.33
C PRO A 42 -2.42 -17.03 -22.00
N ALA A 43 -2.36 -16.44 -20.82
CA ALA A 43 -1.10 -15.94 -20.27
C ALA A 43 -1.15 -16.00 -18.75
N GLY A 44 -0.19 -16.72 -18.18
CA GLY A 44 0.21 -16.61 -16.78
C GLY A 44 -0.80 -17.10 -15.76
N ARG A 45 -0.54 -18.28 -15.18
CA ARG A 45 -1.16 -18.69 -13.91
C ARG A 45 -0.75 -17.72 -12.80
N SER A 46 -1.44 -16.59 -12.62
CA SER A 46 -1.46 -15.90 -11.32
C SER A 46 -2.59 -16.50 -10.50
N ARG A 47 -2.30 -17.65 -9.87
CA ARG A 47 -3.19 -18.26 -8.89
C ARG A 47 -3.35 -17.29 -7.73
N GLY A 48 -4.44 -16.53 -7.72
CA GLY A 48 -4.92 -15.89 -6.51
C GLY A 48 -5.35 -16.96 -5.50
N ARG A 49 -4.46 -17.35 -4.58
CA ARG A 49 -4.76 -17.87 -3.24
C ARG A 49 -3.46 -18.14 -2.46
N ALA A 50 -3.36 -17.58 -1.25
CA ALA A 50 -2.24 -17.62 -0.29
C ALA A 50 -1.08 -16.63 -0.57
N GLY A 51 -0.81 -15.77 0.41
CA GLY A 51 -0.06 -14.51 0.28
C GLY A 51 1.38 -14.67 -0.17
N THR A 52 1.66 -14.31 -1.42
CA THR A 52 3.01 -13.97 -1.84
C THR A 52 3.39 -12.67 -1.16
N ARG A 53 4.44 -12.70 -0.35
CA ARG A 53 4.99 -11.49 0.27
C ARG A 53 5.41 -10.52 -0.84
N PRO A 54 5.17 -9.20 -0.69
CA PRO A 54 5.63 -8.23 -1.68
C PRO A 54 7.14 -8.35 -1.88
N ALA A 55 7.61 -8.18 -3.11
CA ALA A 55 9.02 -8.19 -3.46
C ALA A 55 9.46 -6.85 -4.09
N PRO A 56 10.76 -6.49 -4.03
CA PRO A 56 11.29 -5.31 -4.72
C PRO A 56 10.89 -5.28 -6.20
N ALA A 57 10.73 -4.07 -6.73
CA ALA A 57 10.23 -3.78 -8.08
C ALA A 57 8.75 -4.11 -8.31
N GLU A 58 8.02 -4.71 -7.36
CA GLU A 58 6.60 -5.01 -7.56
C GLU A 58 5.71 -3.82 -7.27
N ILE A 59 4.64 -3.68 -8.07
CA ILE A 59 3.57 -2.72 -7.84
C ILE A 59 2.41 -3.42 -7.16
N TRP A 60 1.94 -2.84 -6.06
CA TRP A 60 0.88 -3.39 -5.22
C TRP A 60 -0.16 -2.34 -4.87
N TRP A 61 -1.40 -2.77 -4.67
CA TRP A 61 -2.37 -1.99 -3.91
C TRP A 61 -2.22 -2.31 -2.43
N ALA A 62 -2.04 -1.28 -1.61
CA ALA A 62 -1.89 -1.40 -0.16
C ALA A 62 -2.58 -0.25 0.56
N ASN A 63 -2.79 -0.41 1.87
CA ASN A 63 -3.21 0.68 2.74
C ASN A 63 -2.01 1.58 3.07
N VAL A 64 -1.75 2.60 2.25
CA VAL A 64 -0.55 3.45 2.38
C VAL A 64 -0.86 4.66 3.26
N PRO A 65 -0.08 4.92 4.33
CA PRO A 65 -0.24 6.09 5.19
C PRO A 65 -0.17 7.41 4.43
N TYR A 66 -0.88 8.41 4.94
CA TYR A 66 -0.68 9.80 4.50
C TYR A 66 0.65 10.35 4.99
N GLU A 67 1.01 11.50 4.44
CA GLU A 67 2.21 12.26 4.81
C GLU A 67 1.96 13.16 6.00
N ASP A 68 1.03 14.09 5.83
CA ASP A 68 0.86 15.23 6.71
C ASP A 68 -0.10 14.96 7.88
N GLY A 69 -0.44 13.69 8.14
CA GLY A 69 -1.41 13.43 9.18
C GLY A 69 -1.89 11.99 9.30
N PRO A 70 -2.78 11.76 10.28
CA PRO A 70 -3.30 10.43 10.57
C PRO A 70 -4.12 9.88 9.40
N GLY A 71 -4.03 8.57 9.23
CA GLY A 71 -4.82 7.84 8.25
C GLY A 71 -4.00 7.26 7.10
N ALA A 72 -4.70 6.53 6.26
CA ALA A 72 -4.13 5.82 5.13
C ALA A 72 -5.18 5.73 4.01
N LYS A 73 -4.73 5.36 2.81
CA LYS A 73 -5.64 5.11 1.70
C LYS A 73 -5.20 3.90 0.91
N ASP A 74 -6.18 3.17 0.38
CA ASP A 74 -5.93 2.18 -0.66
C ASP A 74 -5.37 2.84 -1.92
N ARG A 75 -4.09 2.61 -2.20
CA ARG A 75 -3.39 3.22 -3.34
C ARG A 75 -2.39 2.22 -3.93
N PRO A 76 -2.09 2.36 -5.23
CA PRO A 76 -0.95 1.67 -5.81
C PRO A 76 0.35 2.23 -5.23
N CYS A 77 1.31 1.35 -4.95
CA CYS A 77 2.65 1.69 -4.49
C CYS A 77 3.67 0.74 -5.11
N LEU A 78 4.89 1.24 -5.29
CA LEU A 78 6.05 0.45 -5.69
C LEU A 78 6.79 -0.03 -4.45
N VAL A 79 7.07 -1.32 -4.38
CA VAL A 79 7.92 -1.93 -3.36
C VAL A 79 9.38 -1.65 -3.67
N LEU A 80 10.08 -0.97 -2.77
CA LEU A 80 11.51 -0.68 -2.88
C LEU A 80 12.34 -1.71 -2.11
N ALA A 81 11.98 -1.95 -0.84
CA ALA A 81 12.68 -2.89 0.03
C ALA A 81 11.72 -3.61 0.98
N VAL A 82 12.11 -4.81 1.41
CA VAL A 82 11.33 -5.65 2.31
C VAL A 82 12.22 -6.06 3.48
N ARG A 83 11.90 -5.57 4.69
CA ARG A 83 12.68 -5.78 5.90
C ARG A 83 11.78 -6.36 6.99
N GLY A 84 11.81 -7.68 7.16
CA GLY A 84 10.90 -8.38 8.07
C GLY A 84 9.42 -8.09 7.74
N GLN A 85 8.61 -7.70 8.72
CA GLN A 85 7.19 -7.41 8.50
C GLN A 85 6.91 -6.01 7.93
N ARG A 86 7.95 -5.24 7.59
CA ARG A 86 7.84 -3.88 7.05
C ARG A 86 8.33 -3.84 5.61
N VAL A 87 7.65 -3.07 4.79
CA VAL A 87 7.95 -2.89 3.37
C VAL A 87 8.06 -1.40 3.11
N THR A 88 9.23 -0.97 2.64
CA THR A 88 9.46 0.40 2.22
C THR A 88 8.92 0.57 0.80
N VAL A 89 8.03 1.54 0.62
CA VAL A 89 7.33 1.78 -0.64
C VAL A 89 7.37 3.24 -1.07
N ALA A 90 7.34 3.45 -2.39
CA ALA A 90 7.03 4.74 -3.01
C ALA A 90 5.56 4.75 -3.48
N LYS A 91 4.85 5.85 -3.23
CA LYS A 91 3.42 5.97 -3.57
C LYS A 91 3.24 6.24 -5.06
N ILE A 92 2.16 5.71 -5.64
CA ILE A 92 1.74 6.07 -6.99
C ILE A 92 0.41 6.82 -6.93
N THR A 93 0.31 7.92 -7.68
CA THR A 93 -0.84 8.83 -7.70
C THR A 93 -1.26 9.16 -9.12
N SER A 94 -2.54 9.48 -9.35
CA SER A 94 -3.01 10.05 -10.61
C SER A 94 -3.03 11.59 -10.60
N LYS A 95 -2.60 12.22 -9.52
CA LYS A 95 -2.53 13.68 -9.37
C LYS A 95 -1.07 14.09 -9.49
N TYR A 96 -0.76 14.87 -10.52
CA TYR A 96 0.55 15.51 -10.64
C TYR A 96 0.71 16.60 -9.56
N ARG A 97 1.91 16.72 -9.00
CA ARG A 97 2.30 17.74 -8.02
C ARG A 97 3.74 18.17 -8.36
N ASP A 98 3.87 19.27 -9.08
CA ASP A 98 5.15 19.86 -9.50
C ASP A 98 5.98 20.40 -8.33
N GLU A 99 5.33 20.85 -7.26
CA GLU A 99 5.99 21.35 -6.05
C GLU A 99 6.79 20.27 -5.29
N ARG A 100 6.63 18.97 -5.63
CA ARG A 100 7.32 17.87 -4.97
C ARG A 100 8.54 17.41 -5.76
N TYR A 101 9.68 17.31 -5.07
CA TYR A 101 10.85 16.64 -5.61
C TYR A 101 10.57 15.15 -5.83
N GLY A 102 11.15 14.58 -6.89
CA GLY A 102 11.08 13.15 -7.15
C GLY A 102 9.72 12.67 -7.66
N VAL A 103 9.17 13.34 -8.68
CA VAL A 103 7.96 12.87 -9.37
C VAL A 103 8.35 12.28 -10.73
N ILE A 104 8.13 10.98 -10.90
CA ILE A 104 8.44 10.27 -12.15
C ILE A 104 7.13 9.90 -12.86
N PRO A 105 6.89 10.35 -14.10
CA PRO A 105 5.75 9.92 -14.88
C PRO A 105 5.89 8.43 -15.23
N LEU A 106 4.82 7.67 -15.03
CA LEU A 106 4.79 6.25 -15.34
C LEU A 106 4.19 6.00 -16.74
N PRO A 107 4.70 4.98 -17.47
CA PRO A 107 4.07 4.53 -18.71
C PRO A 107 2.58 4.23 -18.54
N PRO A 108 1.75 4.45 -19.57
CA PRO A 108 0.35 4.05 -19.54
C PRO A 108 0.20 2.56 -19.19
N GLY A 109 -0.72 2.26 -18.27
CA GLY A 109 -0.99 0.87 -17.84
C GLY A 109 -0.14 0.36 -16.69
N SER A 110 0.89 1.07 -16.19
CA SER A 110 1.74 0.60 -15.09
C SER A 110 0.99 0.20 -13.81
N VAL A 111 -0.13 0.86 -13.51
CA VAL A 111 -0.97 0.55 -12.33
C VAL A 111 -2.26 -0.20 -12.66
N GLY A 112 -2.47 -0.59 -13.92
CA GLY A 112 -3.71 -1.23 -14.38
C GLY A 112 -4.94 -0.32 -14.29
N ASP A 113 -4.78 1.00 -14.45
CA ASP A 113 -5.91 1.93 -14.49
C ASP A 113 -6.69 1.77 -15.80
N THR A 114 -7.90 1.22 -15.73
CA THR A 114 -8.78 0.99 -16.88
C THR A 114 -9.24 2.27 -17.56
N ARG A 115 -9.06 3.44 -16.92
CA ARG A 115 -9.41 4.76 -17.48
C ARG A 115 -8.25 5.43 -18.20
N GLY A 116 -7.08 4.80 -18.26
CA GLY A 116 -5.91 5.33 -18.97
C GLY A 116 -5.36 6.64 -18.40
N ARG A 117 -5.63 6.95 -17.12
CA ARG A 117 -5.11 8.18 -16.52
C ARG A 117 -3.60 8.10 -16.35
N ALA A 118 -2.94 9.24 -16.54
CA ALA A 118 -1.54 9.40 -16.19
C ALA A 118 -1.34 9.05 -14.70
N SER A 119 -0.25 8.35 -14.42
CA SER A 119 0.15 7.96 -13.08
C SER A 119 1.57 8.41 -12.83
N PHE A 120 1.86 8.78 -11.59
CA PHE A 120 3.12 9.37 -11.18
C PHE A 120 3.63 8.64 -9.95
N LEU A 121 4.90 8.24 -9.97
CA LEU A 121 5.60 7.70 -8.81
C LEU A 121 6.19 8.87 -8.01
N GLU A 122 5.86 8.94 -6.73
CA GLU A 122 6.43 9.91 -5.79
C GLU A 122 7.58 9.26 -5.02
N THR A 123 8.82 9.66 -5.33
CA THR A 123 10.07 9.14 -4.74
C THR A 123 10.66 10.04 -3.65
N GLY A 124 10.22 11.30 -3.56
CA GLY A 124 10.69 12.23 -2.54
C GLY A 124 10.31 11.83 -1.11
N GLU A 125 9.26 11.02 -0.94
CA GLU A 125 8.81 10.57 0.38
C GLU A 125 8.34 9.11 0.39
N LEU A 126 9.16 8.26 0.99
CA LEU A 126 8.91 6.83 1.14
C LEU A 126 8.03 6.54 2.37
N ARG A 127 7.37 5.38 2.35
CA ARG A 127 6.54 4.91 3.47
C ARG A 127 6.91 3.49 3.86
N ASP A 128 6.88 3.21 5.16
CA ASP A 128 6.92 1.85 5.66
C ASP A 128 5.50 1.32 5.89
N VAL A 129 5.15 0.29 5.15
CA VAL A 129 3.84 -0.36 5.17
C VAL A 129 4.00 -1.78 5.72
N PRO A 130 3.16 -2.23 6.67
CA PRO A 130 3.24 -3.60 7.14
C PRO A 130 2.81 -4.57 6.02
N VAL A 131 3.42 -5.76 5.95
CA VAL A 131 3.09 -6.77 4.92
C VAL A 131 1.59 -7.12 4.92
N SER A 132 0.94 -7.07 6.09
CA SER A 132 -0.51 -7.32 6.25
C SER A 132 -1.41 -6.34 5.48
N ASP A 133 -0.91 -5.15 5.16
CA ASP A 133 -1.69 -4.09 4.51
C ASP A 133 -1.66 -4.18 2.98
N PHE A 134 -0.86 -5.11 2.43
CA PHE A 134 -0.81 -5.39 1.00
C PHE A 134 -2.00 -6.25 0.58
N ARG A 135 -2.71 -5.81 -0.46
CA ARG A 135 -3.94 -6.45 -0.93
C ARG A 135 -3.76 -7.23 -2.21
N ARG A 136 -3.51 -6.52 -3.32
CA ARG A 136 -3.38 -7.12 -4.65
C ARG A 136 -2.14 -6.65 -5.36
N ARG A 137 -1.40 -7.60 -5.90
CA ARG A 137 -0.30 -7.34 -6.82
C ARG A 137 -0.87 -6.86 -8.15
N VAL A 138 -0.28 -5.80 -8.69
CA VAL A 138 -0.57 -5.28 -10.02
C VAL A 138 0.39 -5.91 -11.03
N GLY A 139 1.69 -5.83 -10.76
CA GLY A 139 2.71 -6.22 -11.73
C GLY A 139 4.11 -5.91 -11.22
N VAL A 140 5.07 -5.94 -12.12
CA VAL A 140 6.44 -5.49 -11.89
C VAL A 140 6.61 -4.13 -12.57
N MET A 141 7.36 -3.24 -11.93
CA MET A 141 7.73 -1.94 -12.48
C MET A 141 8.59 -2.11 -13.73
N ASP A 142 8.47 -1.18 -14.66
CA ASP A 142 9.33 -1.13 -15.83
C ASP A 142 10.81 -1.11 -15.41
N PRO A 143 11.69 -1.93 -16.02
CA PRO A 143 13.10 -2.03 -15.62
C PRO A 143 13.86 -0.69 -15.68
N VAL A 144 13.54 0.18 -16.64
CA VAL A 144 14.20 1.49 -16.78
C VAL A 144 13.81 2.40 -15.63
N VAL A 145 12.52 2.43 -15.29
CA VAL A 145 12.05 3.19 -14.11
C VAL A 145 12.59 2.57 -12.81
N TRP A 146 12.65 1.24 -12.72
CA TRP A 146 13.18 0.55 -11.55
C TRP A 146 14.66 0.89 -11.30
N ASP A 147 15.49 0.91 -12.33
CA ASP A 147 16.91 1.25 -12.21
C ASP A 147 17.12 2.66 -11.65
N GLN A 148 16.25 3.60 -12.01
CA GLN A 148 16.26 4.97 -11.50
C GLN A 148 15.90 5.08 -10.01
N VAL A 149 15.20 4.12 -9.41
CA VAL A 149 14.64 4.27 -8.05
C VAL A 149 15.06 3.19 -7.06
N ARG A 150 15.66 2.09 -7.53
CA ARG A 150 16.09 0.96 -6.70
C ARG A 150 17.11 1.33 -5.63
N HIS A 151 17.82 2.43 -5.80
CA HIS A 151 18.86 2.91 -4.88
C HIS A 151 18.30 3.69 -3.68
N LEU A 152 16.99 3.96 -3.65
CA LEU A 152 16.34 4.73 -2.59
C LEU A 152 16.13 3.93 -1.29
N ALA A 153 16.44 2.62 -1.27
CA ALA A 153 16.17 1.74 -0.12
C ALA A 153 17.25 0.66 0.09
#